data_AF-L9YU45-F1
#
_entry.id   AF-L9YU45-F1
#
_cell.length_a   1.000
_cell.length_b   1.000
_cell.length_c   1.000
_cell.angle_alpha   90.00
_cell.angle_beta   90.00
_cell.angle_gamma   90.00
#
_symmetry.space_group_name_H-M   'P 1'
#
loop_
_entity.id
_entity.type
_entity.pdbx_description
1 polymer ?
#
loop_
_entity_poly.entity_id
_entity_poly.type
_entity_poly.pdbx_seq_one_letter_code
_entity_poly.pdbx_strand_id
1 'polypeptide(L)'
;MAQWATFIGITGVVLALLLVLSHLTQSAFPDGDPDSSDGEPRANATTVAETVDGTDTSQSLDAESAAGSDGDERPAVARDSESARDDRSADTPSDAAGDSRGVSLESHGQRRPADRGVDPDSLSTGLVLANVAFSQGLFALVLLGAAVYTAVPAAALGIELSVAYLRSGLLWGTAAGCVFYVANELAGAAATRVGFDHNEALRELLSPDSLAGWLVLLVGVLPIIAFFEEFLFRAALIGVPAAAGYGLSPWLLAVGSSIAFALGHGMQGSVGIVVTGLLGFVLAAVFIVTGSLLVMVVAHYLINALEFVVHEGIGLEWAAPLEG
;
A
#
# COMPACT_ATOMS: atom_id res chain seq x y z
N MET A 1 -4.87 -23.48 34.72
CA MET A 1 -5.04 -22.07 35.15
C MET A 1 -4.47 -21.18 34.06
N ALA A 2 -5.03 -20.00 33.83
CA ALA A 2 -4.58 -19.09 32.78
C ALA A 2 -3.14 -18.58 33.05
N GLN A 3 -2.30 -18.60 32.02
CA GLN A 3 -0.91 -18.11 32.08
C GLN A 3 -0.84 -16.65 31.57
N TRP A 4 -1.50 -15.74 32.30
CA TRP A 4 -1.68 -14.35 31.90
C TRP A 4 -0.38 -13.64 31.46
N ALA A 5 0.68 -13.74 32.28
CA ALA A 5 1.98 -13.12 31.98
C ALA A 5 2.62 -13.68 30.69
N THR A 6 2.49 -14.99 30.44
CA THR A 6 2.98 -15.63 29.20
C THR A 6 2.25 -15.08 27.98
N PHE A 7 0.92 -14.96 28.05
CA PHE A 7 0.12 -14.43 26.95
C PHE A 7 0.45 -12.97 26.65
N ILE A 8 0.56 -12.13 27.68
CA ILE A 8 0.89 -10.71 27.55
C ILE A 8 2.30 -10.55 26.98
N GLY A 9 3.27 -11.38 27.41
CA GLY A 9 4.62 -11.40 26.84
C GLY A 9 4.63 -11.77 25.35
N ILE A 10 3.88 -12.80 24.94
CA ILE A 10 3.74 -13.18 23.52
C ILE A 10 3.06 -12.05 22.72
N THR A 11 2.01 -11.43 23.27
CA THR A 11 1.31 -10.31 22.65
C THR A 11 2.24 -9.12 22.42
N GLY A 12 3.10 -8.80 23.39
CA GLY A 12 4.13 -7.76 23.25
C GLY A 12 5.17 -8.07 22.17
N VAL A 13 5.57 -9.34 22.02
CA VAL A 13 6.47 -9.78 20.93
C VAL A 13 5.77 -9.68 19.56
N VAL A 14 4.52 -10.11 19.45
CA VAL A 14 3.72 -9.98 18.21
C VAL A 14 3.57 -8.51 17.81
N LEU A 15 3.25 -7.63 18.76
CA LEU A 15 3.15 -6.19 18.53
C LEU A 15 4.49 -5.59 18.08
N ALA A 16 5.60 -5.93 18.75
CA ALA A 16 6.92 -5.42 18.37
C ALA A 16 7.34 -5.87 16.97
N LEU A 17 7.04 -7.12 16.59
CA LEU A 17 7.30 -7.64 15.24
C LEU A 17 6.47 -6.90 14.18
N LEU A 18 5.17 -6.65 14.44
CA LEU A 18 4.33 -5.85 13.53
C LEU A 18 4.85 -4.43 13.32
N LEU A 19 5.23 -3.74 14.41
CA LEU A 19 5.74 -2.37 14.31
C LEU A 19 7.05 -2.31 13.53
N VAL A 20 7.95 -3.29 13.75
CA VAL A 20 9.18 -3.42 12.95
C VAL A 20 8.87 -3.72 11.48
N LEU A 21 7.95 -4.64 11.19
CA LEU A 21 7.56 -4.95 9.81
C LEU A 21 6.92 -3.74 9.12
N SER A 22 5.99 -3.04 9.77
CA SER A 22 5.34 -1.85 9.21
C SER A 22 6.36 -0.74 8.93
N HIS A 23 7.30 -0.48 9.85
CA HIS A 23 8.39 0.48 9.62
C HIS A 23 9.32 0.04 8.48
N LEU A 24 9.62 -1.26 8.34
CA LEU A 24 10.43 -1.77 7.23
C LEU A 24 9.71 -1.63 5.89
N THR A 25 8.40 -1.90 5.84
CA THR A 25 7.55 -1.68 4.66
C THR A 25 7.50 -0.20 4.29
N GLN A 26 7.26 0.70 5.26
CA GLN A 26 7.33 2.15 5.06
C GLN A 26 8.67 2.57 4.44
N SER A 27 9.80 2.10 4.99
CA SER A 27 11.14 2.43 4.47
C SER A 27 11.48 1.81 3.09
N ALA A 28 10.60 0.98 2.53
CA ALA A 28 10.77 0.35 1.22
C ALA A 28 9.96 1.04 0.10
N PHE A 29 9.12 2.02 0.44
CA PHE A 29 8.47 2.92 -0.51
C PHE A 29 9.06 4.32 -0.33
N PRO A 30 9.79 4.87 -1.31
CA PRO A 30 10.33 6.22 -1.20
C PRO A 30 9.18 7.23 -1.13
N ASP A 31 9.21 8.11 -0.13
CA ASP A 31 8.36 9.30 -0.15
C ASP A 31 8.70 10.10 -1.42
N GLY A 32 7.70 10.36 -2.26
CA GLY A 32 7.83 11.26 -3.40
C GLY A 32 8.00 12.69 -2.89
N ASP A 33 9.23 13.09 -2.60
CA ASP A 33 9.57 14.39 -2.01
C ASP A 33 9.07 15.55 -2.90
N PRO A 34 8.04 16.30 -2.48
CA PRO A 34 7.46 17.36 -3.29
C PRO A 34 8.39 18.59 -3.41
N ASP A 35 9.49 18.64 -2.64
CA ASP A 35 10.39 19.79 -2.56
C ASP A 35 11.62 19.70 -3.49
N SER A 36 11.62 18.74 -4.43
CA SER A 36 12.62 18.66 -5.53
C SER A 36 12.37 19.70 -6.64
N SER A 37 12.08 20.94 -6.25
CA SER A 37 11.97 22.10 -7.14
C SER A 37 13.35 22.63 -7.58
N ASP A 38 14.17 21.76 -8.19
CA ASP A 38 15.39 22.14 -8.90
C ASP A 38 15.03 22.89 -10.21
N GLY A 39 14.53 24.13 -10.04
CA GLY A 39 14.20 25.04 -11.12
C GLY A 39 15.47 25.55 -11.79
N GLU A 40 15.88 24.91 -12.89
CA GLU A 40 16.95 25.46 -13.73
C GLU A 40 16.55 26.84 -14.29
N PRO A 41 17.33 27.91 -14.03
CA PRO A 41 17.03 29.23 -14.53
C PRO A 41 17.34 29.31 -16.03
N ARG A 42 16.30 29.47 -16.86
CA ARG A 42 16.45 29.80 -18.29
C ARG A 42 17.15 31.16 -18.46
N ALA A 43 18.47 31.14 -18.58
CA ALA A 43 19.27 32.29 -18.95
C ALA A 43 19.29 32.47 -20.47
N ASN A 44 18.71 33.57 -20.95
CA ASN A 44 18.82 33.98 -22.36
C ASN A 44 20.28 34.28 -22.73
N ALA A 45 20.74 33.79 -23.88
CA ALA A 45 21.93 34.28 -24.56
C ALA A 45 21.64 34.50 -26.05
N THR A 46 21.62 35.76 -26.46
CA THR A 46 21.32 36.22 -27.83
C THR A 46 22.58 36.38 -28.66
N THR A 47 22.66 35.68 -29.81
CA THR A 47 23.54 36.00 -30.95
C THR A 47 22.85 35.39 -32.19
N VAL A 48 22.20 36.14 -33.09
CA VAL A 48 22.78 37.04 -34.12
C VAL A 48 23.86 36.33 -34.96
N ALA A 49 23.79 36.20 -36.28
CA ALA A 49 22.70 36.28 -37.28
C ALA A 49 23.26 35.74 -38.61
N GLU A 50 22.42 35.21 -39.51
CA GLU A 50 22.57 35.50 -40.94
C GLU A 50 21.26 35.30 -41.72
N THR A 51 21.15 35.99 -42.86
CA THR A 51 19.93 36.30 -43.61
C THR A 51 19.90 35.62 -44.99
N VAL A 52 18.91 35.97 -45.83
CA VAL A 52 18.77 35.72 -47.29
C VAL A 52 17.88 34.49 -47.59
N ASP A 53 16.58 34.66 -47.84
CA ASP A 53 15.89 35.04 -49.11
C ASP A 53 15.42 33.76 -49.86
N GLY A 54 14.21 33.64 -50.41
CA GLY A 54 13.02 34.50 -50.36
C GLY A 54 11.81 33.87 -51.09
N THR A 55 10.68 34.58 -51.02
CA THR A 55 9.72 34.79 -52.14
C THR A 55 8.74 33.68 -52.56
N ASP A 56 7.44 34.04 -52.44
CA ASP A 56 6.24 33.58 -53.16
C ASP A 56 5.81 32.09 -53.19
N THR A 57 4.54 31.68 -53.35
CA THR A 57 3.14 32.20 -53.34
C THR A 57 2.37 31.26 -54.32
N SER A 58 1.07 30.99 -54.07
CA SER A 58 0.11 30.22 -54.94
C SER A 58 -0.04 28.72 -54.59
N GLN A 59 -1.22 28.25 -54.16
CA GLN A 59 -2.34 27.67 -54.96
C GLN A 59 -2.01 26.30 -55.60
N SER A 60 -2.90 25.30 -55.76
CA SER A 60 -4.24 24.94 -55.23
C SER A 60 -4.66 23.59 -55.91
N LEU A 61 -5.89 23.09 -55.68
CA LEU A 61 -6.54 21.93 -56.34
C LEU A 61 -6.10 20.54 -55.75
N ASP A 62 -7.00 19.78 -55.10
CA ASP A 62 -8.05 18.88 -55.64
C ASP A 62 -7.46 17.57 -56.22
N ALA A 63 -8.02 16.36 -56.16
CA ALA A 63 -9.04 15.62 -55.40
C ALA A 63 -9.14 14.24 -56.11
N GLU A 64 -9.78 13.21 -55.51
CA GLU A 64 -10.18 11.93 -56.17
C GLU A 64 -9.05 10.95 -56.64
N SER A 65 -9.24 9.63 -56.86
CA SER A 65 -10.21 8.61 -56.35
C SER A 65 -9.76 7.17 -56.75
N ALA A 66 -10.24 6.15 -56.01
CA ALA A 66 -10.51 4.73 -56.38
C ALA A 66 -9.49 3.76 -57.08
N ALA A 67 -9.11 2.70 -56.33
CA ALA A 67 -9.33 1.23 -56.55
C ALA A 67 -9.00 0.45 -57.87
N GLY A 68 -8.48 -0.79 -57.69
CA GLY A 68 -8.45 -1.93 -58.66
C GLY A 68 -7.08 -2.68 -58.69
N SER A 69 -6.94 -3.95 -58.24
CA SER A 69 -7.14 -5.24 -58.98
C SER A 69 -6.07 -5.50 -60.08
N ASP A 70 -5.42 -6.66 -60.29
CA ASP A 70 -5.33 -7.99 -59.64
C ASP A 70 -4.12 -8.78 -60.22
N GLY A 71 -3.80 -9.98 -59.69
CA GLY A 71 -2.93 -11.01 -60.34
C GLY A 71 -1.47 -11.08 -59.81
N ASP A 72 -0.98 -12.06 -59.04
CA ASP A 72 -1.05 -13.54 -59.02
C ASP A 72 0.22 -14.21 -59.64
N GLU A 73 0.43 -15.50 -59.33
CA GLU A 73 1.48 -16.44 -59.77
C GLU A 73 2.83 -16.50 -59.02
N ARG A 74 2.83 -17.40 -58.03
CA ARG A 74 3.95 -18.27 -57.59
C ARG A 74 4.32 -19.26 -58.73
N PRO A 75 5.53 -19.89 -58.78
CA PRO A 75 5.95 -20.84 -57.73
C PRO A 75 7.47 -20.95 -57.46
N ALA A 76 7.80 -21.86 -56.54
CA ALA A 76 9.14 -22.07 -55.97
C ALA A 76 9.95 -23.21 -56.62
N VAL A 77 11.28 -23.17 -56.45
CA VAL A 77 12.10 -24.37 -56.24
C VAL A 77 13.26 -24.06 -55.28
N ALA A 78 13.79 -25.10 -54.64
CA ALA A 78 14.75 -25.03 -53.52
C ALA A 78 16.07 -25.78 -53.84
N ARG A 79 16.95 -25.93 -52.82
CA ARG A 79 18.18 -26.77 -52.76
C ARG A 79 19.42 -26.18 -53.44
N ASP A 80 20.68 -26.56 -53.17
CA ASP A 80 21.44 -27.23 -52.07
C ASP A 80 22.95 -27.02 -52.46
N SER A 81 24.00 -27.02 -51.63
CA SER A 81 24.22 -26.96 -50.16
C SER A 81 25.72 -26.70 -49.87
N GLU A 82 26.12 -26.62 -48.60
CA GLU A 82 27.49 -26.81 -48.01
C GLU A 82 28.77 -26.58 -48.85
N SER A 83 29.72 -25.80 -48.31
CA SER A 83 31.00 -26.36 -47.79
C SER A 83 31.83 -25.31 -47.03
N ALA A 84 32.87 -25.75 -46.32
CA ALA A 84 33.59 -24.99 -45.29
C ALA A 84 35.12 -24.99 -45.49
N ARG A 85 35.84 -24.43 -44.50
CA ARG A 85 37.31 -24.45 -44.22
C ARG A 85 38.06 -23.21 -44.71
N ASP A 86 38.65 -22.45 -43.77
CA ASP A 86 40.09 -22.46 -43.36
C ASP A 86 40.99 -21.92 -44.50
N ASP A 87 41.92 -20.98 -44.27
CA ASP A 87 43.04 -21.13 -43.34
C ASP A 87 43.64 -19.78 -42.87
N ARG A 88 44.64 -19.86 -41.98
CA ARG A 88 45.37 -18.76 -41.34
C ARG A 88 46.54 -18.28 -42.20
N SER A 89 46.97 -17.04 -41.97
CA SER A 89 48.41 -16.69 -41.83
C SER A 89 48.58 -15.28 -41.24
N ALA A 90 49.53 -15.14 -40.32
CA ALA A 90 50.07 -13.85 -39.88
C ALA A 90 51.26 -13.46 -40.78
N ASP A 91 51.70 -12.20 -40.79
CA ASP A 91 53.03 -11.86 -40.25
C ASP A 91 53.38 -10.33 -40.13
N THR A 92 54.10 -10.01 -39.05
CA THR A 92 55.14 -8.94 -38.83
C THR A 92 54.90 -7.42 -39.12
N PRO A 93 55.75 -6.47 -38.60
CA PRO A 93 55.22 -5.26 -37.93
C PRO A 93 56.03 -3.94 -38.17
N SER A 94 55.87 -2.99 -37.25
CA SER A 94 56.88 -2.04 -36.70
C SER A 94 56.78 -0.55 -37.05
N ASP A 95 57.26 0.22 -36.06
CA ASP A 95 57.77 1.61 -36.09
C ASP A 95 56.77 2.78 -36.23
N ALA A 96 56.39 3.36 -35.08
CA ALA A 96 56.98 4.64 -34.64
C ALA A 96 56.59 4.97 -33.19
N ALA A 97 57.55 5.44 -32.38
CA ALA A 97 57.31 5.93 -31.02
C ALA A 97 57.00 7.44 -31.01
N GLY A 98 56.08 7.89 -30.15
CA GLY A 98 55.79 9.33 -30.05
C GLY A 98 54.72 9.74 -29.02
N ASP A 99 55.20 10.11 -27.83
CA ASP A 99 54.72 11.24 -27.02
C ASP A 99 53.41 11.16 -26.17
N SER A 100 53.64 11.22 -24.86
CA SER A 100 52.97 12.05 -23.84
C SER A 100 51.44 12.16 -23.67
N ARG A 101 51.05 11.80 -22.43
CA ARG A 101 50.08 12.51 -21.57
C ARG A 101 48.60 12.48 -21.97
N GLY A 102 47.88 11.58 -21.33
CA GLY A 102 46.43 11.63 -21.22
C GLY A 102 45.91 10.57 -20.26
N VAL A 103 46.21 10.69 -18.95
CA VAL A 103 45.46 9.90 -17.95
C VAL A 103 44.08 10.52 -17.88
N SER A 104 43.17 10.03 -18.72
CA SER A 104 41.75 10.22 -18.54
C SER A 104 41.38 9.60 -17.20
N LEU A 105 41.30 10.44 -16.17
CA LEU A 105 40.53 10.14 -14.98
C LEU A 105 39.12 9.87 -15.49
N GLU A 106 38.77 8.59 -15.62
CA GLU A 106 37.38 8.17 -15.68
C GLU A 106 36.75 8.72 -14.42
N SER A 107 36.01 9.81 -14.58
CA SER A 107 35.01 10.24 -13.62
C SER A 107 34.11 9.03 -13.43
N HIS A 108 34.39 8.27 -12.36
CA HIS A 108 33.45 7.36 -11.78
C HIS A 108 32.30 8.25 -11.32
N GLY A 109 31.40 8.52 -12.26
CA GLY A 109 30.15 9.20 -12.02
C GLY A 109 29.54 8.47 -10.85
N GLN A 110 29.54 9.14 -9.71
CA GLN A 110 29.16 8.57 -8.43
C GLN A 110 27.74 8.04 -8.63
N ARG A 111 27.61 6.73 -8.86
CA ARG A 111 26.30 6.10 -9.01
C ARG A 111 25.65 6.33 -7.65
N ARG A 112 24.76 7.34 -7.60
CA ARG A 112 23.80 7.50 -6.51
C ARG A 112 23.28 6.08 -6.23
N PRO A 113 23.29 5.61 -4.97
CA PRO A 113 22.79 4.28 -4.66
C PRO A 113 21.45 4.13 -5.36
N ALA A 114 21.34 3.13 -6.25
CA ALA A 114 20.14 2.97 -7.05
C ALA A 114 18.96 2.91 -6.07
N ASP A 115 17.94 3.72 -6.36
CA ASP A 115 16.80 3.89 -5.50
C ASP A 115 16.24 2.51 -5.16
N ARG A 116 16.29 2.15 -3.88
CA ARG A 116 16.03 0.78 -3.43
C ARG A 116 14.56 0.53 -3.10
N GLY A 117 13.71 1.48 -3.50
CA GLY A 117 12.28 1.38 -3.43
C GLY A 117 11.72 0.23 -4.26
N VAL A 118 10.61 -0.34 -3.79
CA VAL A 118 9.76 -1.18 -4.63
C VAL A 118 8.80 -0.27 -5.38
N ASP A 119 8.82 -0.36 -6.71
CA ASP A 119 7.86 0.33 -7.58
C ASP A 119 6.45 -0.26 -7.36
N PRO A 120 5.48 0.50 -6.80
CA PRO A 120 4.14 -0.02 -6.50
C PRO A 120 3.41 -0.51 -7.76
N ASP A 121 3.61 0.12 -8.91
CA ASP A 121 2.98 -0.23 -10.19
C ASP A 121 3.45 -1.60 -10.72
N SER A 122 4.55 -2.14 -10.17
CA SER A 122 5.05 -3.48 -10.52
C SER A 122 4.37 -4.62 -9.75
N LEU A 123 3.53 -4.31 -8.75
CA LEU A 123 2.90 -5.30 -7.87
C LEU A 123 1.48 -5.65 -8.34
N SER A 124 1.21 -6.93 -8.56
CA SER A 124 -0.16 -7.39 -8.81
C SER A 124 -1.03 -7.28 -7.55
N THR A 125 -2.18 -6.62 -7.64
CA THR A 125 -3.23 -6.56 -6.59
C THR A 125 -3.50 -7.92 -5.95
N GLY A 126 -3.55 -8.99 -6.75
CA GLY A 126 -3.76 -10.36 -6.24
C GLY A 126 -2.62 -10.88 -5.35
N LEU A 127 -1.37 -10.50 -5.64
CA LEU A 127 -0.22 -10.83 -4.80
C LEU A 127 -0.21 -10.02 -3.51
N VAL A 128 -0.59 -8.74 -3.57
CA VAL A 128 -0.65 -7.88 -2.37
C VAL A 128 -1.79 -8.32 -1.45
N LEU A 129 -3.00 -8.57 -1.98
CA LEU A 129 -4.11 -9.14 -1.22
C LEU A 129 -3.76 -10.49 -0.58
N ALA A 130 -3.06 -11.37 -1.30
CA ALA A 130 -2.60 -12.65 -0.76
C ALA A 130 -1.55 -12.47 0.35
N ASN A 131 -0.59 -11.55 0.19
CA ASN A 131 0.43 -11.24 1.18
C ASN A 131 -0.16 -10.63 2.46
N VAL A 132 -1.10 -9.69 2.32
CA VAL A 132 -1.82 -9.08 3.46
C VAL A 132 -2.64 -10.14 4.19
N ALA A 133 -3.46 -10.93 3.48
CA ALA A 133 -4.25 -11.99 4.10
C ALA A 133 -3.38 -13.06 4.79
N PHE A 134 -2.25 -13.43 4.18
CA PHE A 134 -1.32 -14.41 4.77
C PHE A 134 -0.61 -13.89 6.01
N SER A 135 -0.06 -12.67 5.97
CA SER A 135 0.67 -12.07 7.10
C SER A 135 -0.25 -11.81 8.29
N GLN A 136 -1.39 -11.16 8.06
CA GLN A 136 -2.40 -10.87 9.09
C GLN A 136 -3.01 -12.17 9.64
N GLY A 137 -3.33 -13.13 8.76
CA GLY A 137 -3.81 -14.46 9.15
C GLY A 137 -2.79 -15.26 9.97
N LEU A 138 -1.50 -15.17 9.65
CA LEU A 138 -0.43 -15.82 10.41
C LEU A 138 -0.30 -15.24 11.81
N PHE A 139 -0.29 -13.91 11.96
CA PHE A 139 -0.26 -13.28 13.29
C PHE A 139 -1.54 -13.58 14.09
N ALA A 140 -2.71 -13.63 13.45
CA ALA A 140 -3.96 -14.05 14.09
C ALA A 140 -3.88 -15.50 14.60
N LEU A 141 -3.36 -16.43 13.81
CA LEU A 141 -3.18 -17.83 14.21
C LEU A 141 -2.16 -17.97 15.35
N VAL A 142 -1.06 -17.21 15.32
CA VAL A 142 -0.07 -17.19 16.42
C VAL A 142 -0.70 -16.66 17.71
N LEU A 143 -1.42 -15.55 17.66
CA LEU A 143 -2.03 -14.93 18.84
C LEU A 143 -3.20 -15.77 19.40
N LEU A 144 -4.02 -16.35 18.52
CA LEU A 144 -5.10 -17.27 18.91
C LEU A 144 -4.52 -18.57 19.50
N GLY A 145 -3.48 -19.13 18.87
CA GLY A 145 -2.73 -20.26 19.38
C GLY A 145 -2.13 -19.98 20.76
N ALA A 146 -1.59 -18.78 20.96
CA ALA A 146 -1.10 -18.32 22.26
C ALA A 146 -2.22 -18.23 23.31
N ALA A 147 -3.39 -17.68 22.96
CA ALA A 147 -4.55 -17.60 23.86
C ALA A 147 -5.03 -18.99 24.31
N VAL A 148 -5.11 -19.94 23.38
CA VAL A 148 -5.47 -21.34 23.68
C VAL A 148 -4.38 -22.03 24.52
N TYR A 149 -3.12 -21.92 24.13
CA TYR A 149 -1.97 -22.53 24.83
C TYR A 149 -1.83 -22.05 26.28
N THR A 150 -2.03 -20.74 26.50
CA THR A 150 -1.99 -20.12 27.82
C THR A 150 -3.31 -20.23 28.59
N ALA A 151 -4.35 -20.84 28.01
CA ALA A 151 -5.69 -20.98 28.58
C ALA A 151 -6.32 -19.65 29.05
N VAL A 152 -6.21 -18.60 28.22
CA VAL A 152 -6.91 -17.33 28.43
C VAL A 152 -8.43 -17.55 28.33
N PRO A 153 -9.24 -17.12 29.32
CA PRO A 153 -10.69 -17.23 29.26
C PRO A 153 -11.28 -16.39 28.12
N ALA A 154 -12.25 -16.93 27.38
CA ALA A 154 -12.93 -16.23 26.29
C ALA A 154 -13.51 -14.85 26.71
N ALA A 155 -14.05 -14.76 27.94
CA ALA A 155 -14.54 -13.50 28.50
C ALA A 155 -13.47 -12.41 28.65
N ALA A 156 -12.20 -12.77 28.89
CA ALA A 156 -11.09 -11.81 28.94
C ALA A 156 -10.73 -11.26 27.55
N LEU A 157 -11.08 -12.00 26.49
CA LEU A 157 -10.95 -11.58 25.10
C LEU A 157 -12.21 -10.85 24.59
N GLY A 158 -13.20 -10.59 25.46
CA GLY A 158 -14.48 -10.01 25.07
C GLY A 158 -15.38 -10.94 24.23
N ILE A 159 -15.25 -12.26 24.41
CA ILE A 159 -15.99 -13.28 23.65
C ILE A 159 -16.96 -14.03 24.57
N GLU A 160 -18.24 -14.07 24.19
CA GLU A 160 -19.28 -14.91 24.79
C GLU A 160 -19.93 -15.80 23.73
N LEU A 161 -20.16 -17.08 24.02
CA LEU A 161 -20.82 -18.01 23.09
C LEU A 161 -22.33 -18.03 23.32
N SER A 162 -23.03 -16.98 22.87
CA SER A 162 -24.49 -16.92 22.93
C SER A 162 -25.13 -16.24 21.71
N VAL A 163 -26.42 -16.58 21.45
CA VAL A 163 -27.23 -15.91 20.41
C VAL A 163 -27.46 -14.44 20.75
N ALA A 164 -27.49 -14.09 22.05
CA ALA A 164 -27.59 -12.71 22.50
C ALA A 164 -26.34 -11.92 22.11
N TYR A 165 -25.15 -12.45 22.39
CA TYR A 165 -23.86 -11.87 21.99
C TYR A 165 -23.76 -11.70 20.46
N LEU A 166 -24.16 -12.71 19.68
CA LEU A 166 -24.16 -12.61 18.22
C LEU A 166 -25.09 -11.48 17.74
N ARG A 167 -26.32 -11.41 18.27
CA ARG A 167 -27.31 -10.39 17.88
C ARG A 167 -26.89 -8.98 18.29
N SER A 168 -26.38 -8.80 19.51
CA SER A 168 -25.91 -7.49 19.99
C SER A 168 -24.63 -7.06 19.30
N GLY A 169 -23.70 -8.00 19.06
CA GLY A 169 -22.46 -7.78 18.33
C GLY A 169 -22.70 -7.30 16.91
N LEU A 170 -23.59 -7.96 16.16
CA LEU A 170 -23.99 -7.53 14.82
C LEU A 170 -24.70 -6.16 14.85
N LEU A 171 -25.69 -5.98 15.72
CA LEU A 171 -26.47 -4.73 15.78
C LEU A 171 -25.60 -3.52 16.13
N TRP A 172 -24.85 -3.58 17.23
CA TRP A 172 -24.02 -2.48 17.69
C TRP A 172 -22.74 -2.33 16.85
N GLY A 173 -22.20 -3.42 16.32
CA GLY A 173 -21.06 -3.39 15.41
C GLY A 173 -21.42 -2.70 14.09
N THR A 174 -22.55 -3.03 13.47
CA THR A 174 -23.02 -2.32 12.27
C THR A 174 -23.31 -0.85 12.57
N ALA A 175 -23.99 -0.54 13.67
CA ALA A 175 -24.28 0.85 14.04
C ALA A 175 -22.99 1.67 14.29
N ALA A 176 -22.02 1.11 15.01
CA ALA A 176 -20.73 1.73 15.24
C ALA A 176 -19.93 1.89 13.93
N GLY A 177 -19.85 0.84 13.10
CA GLY A 177 -19.15 0.88 11.82
C GLY A 177 -19.68 1.96 10.87
N CYS A 178 -21.00 2.09 10.72
CA CYS A 178 -21.61 3.19 9.96
C CYS A 178 -21.25 4.58 10.51
N VAL A 179 -21.26 4.75 11.83
CA VAL A 179 -20.92 6.04 12.47
C VAL A 179 -19.44 6.37 12.30
N PHE A 180 -18.56 5.38 12.48
CA PHE A 180 -17.12 5.55 12.29
C PHE A 180 -16.75 5.79 10.83
N TYR A 181 -17.39 5.11 9.88
CA TYR A 181 -17.22 5.39 8.45
C TYR A 181 -17.52 6.87 8.15
N VAL A 182 -18.70 7.36 8.52
CA VAL A 182 -19.08 8.78 8.33
C VAL A 182 -18.12 9.73 9.07
N ALA A 183 -17.66 9.37 10.26
CA ALA A 183 -16.68 10.18 11.00
C ALA A 183 -15.29 10.20 10.34
N ASN A 184 -14.86 9.10 9.71
CA ASN A 184 -13.59 8.98 9.00
C ASN A 184 -13.59 9.85 7.75
N GLU A 185 -14.64 9.77 6.93
CA GLU A 185 -14.85 10.59 5.74
C GLU A 185 -14.87 12.10 6.08
N LEU A 186 -15.58 12.47 7.14
CA LEU A 186 -15.60 13.86 7.63
C LEU A 186 -14.25 14.32 8.20
N ALA A 187 -13.45 13.42 8.77
CA ALA A 187 -12.10 13.72 9.25
C ALA A 187 -11.11 13.86 8.09
N GLY A 188 -11.22 13.02 7.06
CA GLY A 188 -10.47 13.13 5.80
C GLY A 188 -10.73 14.47 5.14
N ALA A 189 -11.99 14.79 4.82
CA ALA A 189 -12.34 16.05 4.18
C ALA A 189 -11.94 17.29 5.00
N ALA A 190 -11.98 17.19 6.34
CA ALA A 190 -11.48 18.25 7.23
C ALA A 190 -9.94 18.39 7.24
N ALA A 191 -9.21 17.30 7.00
CA ALA A 191 -7.75 17.30 6.84
C ALA A 191 -7.32 17.92 5.50
N THR A 192 -7.97 17.51 4.40
CA THR A 192 -7.76 18.10 3.05
C THR A 192 -8.00 19.62 3.10
N ARG A 193 -9.08 20.05 3.74
CA ARG A 193 -9.43 21.47 3.93
C ARG A 193 -8.38 22.31 4.65
N VAL A 194 -7.53 21.71 5.48
CA VAL A 194 -6.43 22.41 6.18
C VAL A 194 -5.06 22.17 5.52
N GLY A 195 -5.02 21.54 4.34
CA GLY A 195 -3.83 21.36 3.52
C GLY A 195 -3.06 20.06 3.78
N PHE A 196 -3.73 18.98 4.20
CA PHE A 196 -3.14 17.64 4.32
C PHE A 196 -3.88 16.63 3.46
N ASP A 197 -3.28 16.23 2.35
CA ASP A 197 -3.77 15.14 1.51
C ASP A 197 -3.51 13.79 2.20
N HIS A 198 -4.47 12.85 2.07
CA HIS A 198 -4.29 11.47 2.53
C HIS A 198 -3.63 10.62 1.45
N ASN A 199 -2.79 9.67 1.87
CA ASN A 199 -2.19 8.70 0.95
C ASN A 199 -3.21 7.58 0.65
N GLU A 200 -3.91 7.72 -0.47
CA GLU A 200 -4.95 6.77 -0.91
C GLU A 200 -4.39 5.59 -1.72
N ALA A 201 -3.11 5.65 -2.14
CA ALA A 201 -2.51 4.70 -3.07
C ALA A 201 -2.56 3.23 -2.61
N LEU A 202 -2.59 2.97 -1.29
CA LEU A 202 -2.78 1.60 -0.77
C LEU A 202 -4.21 1.08 -0.98
N ARG A 203 -5.23 1.95 -0.90
CA ARG A 203 -6.62 1.59 -1.18
C ARG A 203 -6.79 1.31 -2.67
N GLU A 204 -6.31 2.20 -3.53
CA GLU A 204 -6.31 2.05 -4.99
C GLU A 204 -5.62 0.75 -5.42
N LEU A 205 -4.41 0.47 -4.91
CA LEU A 205 -3.64 -0.73 -5.28
C LEU A 205 -4.34 -2.04 -4.86
N LEU A 206 -5.15 -2.01 -3.79
CA LEU A 206 -5.94 -3.14 -3.29
C LEU A 206 -7.32 -3.27 -3.98
N SER A 207 -7.71 -2.30 -4.81
CA SER A 207 -8.96 -2.26 -5.57
C SER A 207 -9.04 -3.37 -6.61
N PRO A 208 -10.03 -4.29 -6.57
CA PRO A 208 -10.09 -5.39 -7.53
C PRO A 208 -10.93 -5.08 -8.79
N ASP A 209 -10.37 -5.24 -9.98
CA ASP A 209 -11.11 -5.07 -11.26
C ASP A 209 -12.20 -6.13 -11.55
N SER A 210 -12.41 -7.09 -10.66
CA SER A 210 -13.27 -8.26 -10.92
C SER A 210 -14.12 -8.68 -9.74
N LEU A 211 -15.33 -9.16 -10.02
CA LEU A 211 -16.26 -9.67 -9.01
C LEU A 211 -15.64 -10.76 -8.10
N ALA A 212 -14.78 -11.60 -8.66
CA ALA A 212 -14.05 -12.61 -7.89
C ALA A 212 -13.03 -11.97 -6.92
N GLY A 213 -12.32 -10.94 -7.36
CA GLY A 213 -11.44 -10.14 -6.51
C GLY A 213 -12.20 -9.42 -5.39
N TRP A 214 -13.35 -8.82 -5.70
CA TRP A 214 -14.25 -8.21 -4.71
C TRP A 214 -14.75 -9.21 -3.66
N LEU A 215 -15.13 -10.44 -4.08
CA LEU A 215 -15.50 -11.49 -3.13
C LEU A 215 -14.33 -11.92 -2.24
N VAL A 216 -13.11 -12.04 -2.80
CA VAL A 216 -11.90 -12.33 -2.01
C VAL A 216 -11.60 -11.22 -1.02
N LEU A 217 -11.67 -9.96 -1.44
CA LEU A 217 -11.46 -8.78 -0.58
C LEU A 217 -12.50 -8.73 0.55
N LEU A 218 -13.78 -8.68 0.22
CA LEU A 218 -14.87 -8.44 1.18
C LEU A 218 -15.16 -9.65 2.09
N VAL A 219 -14.95 -10.88 1.64
CA VAL A 219 -15.30 -12.09 2.44
C VAL A 219 -14.07 -12.81 2.99
N GLY A 220 -12.90 -12.63 2.38
CA GLY A 220 -11.63 -13.20 2.84
C GLY A 220 -10.75 -12.18 3.56
N VAL A 221 -10.23 -11.20 2.83
CA VAL A 221 -9.14 -10.33 3.28
C VAL A 221 -9.59 -9.36 4.39
N LEU A 222 -10.64 -8.56 4.18
CA LEU A 222 -11.09 -7.57 5.16
C LEU A 222 -11.55 -8.22 6.49
N PRO A 223 -12.29 -9.35 6.51
CA PRO A 223 -12.61 -10.04 7.75
C PRO A 223 -11.39 -10.59 8.51
N ILE A 224 -10.33 -11.03 7.81
CA ILE A 224 -9.08 -11.47 8.44
C ILE A 224 -8.37 -10.29 9.11
N ILE A 225 -8.24 -9.15 8.41
CA ILE A 225 -7.63 -7.92 8.94
C ILE A 225 -8.42 -7.45 10.18
N ALA A 226 -9.73 -7.23 10.03
CA ALA A 226 -10.59 -6.74 11.11
C ALA A 226 -10.61 -7.69 12.31
N PHE A 227 -10.64 -9.02 12.09
CA PHE A 227 -10.52 -9.97 13.19
C PHE A 227 -9.16 -9.83 13.90
N PHE A 228 -8.06 -9.83 13.14
CA PHE A 228 -6.73 -9.81 13.71
C PHE A 228 -6.46 -8.54 14.52
N GLU A 229 -6.73 -7.37 13.95
CA GLU A 229 -6.38 -6.10 14.57
C GLU A 229 -7.23 -5.85 15.81
N GLU A 230 -8.52 -6.18 15.80
CA GLU A 230 -9.32 -6.11 17.02
C GLU A 230 -8.92 -7.17 18.06
N PHE A 231 -8.51 -8.36 17.62
CA PHE A 231 -8.01 -9.39 18.53
C PHE A 231 -6.69 -8.98 19.20
N LEU A 232 -5.78 -8.31 18.48
CA LEU A 232 -4.55 -7.76 19.05
C LEU A 232 -4.81 -6.51 19.89
N PHE A 233 -5.29 -5.43 19.28
CA PHE A 233 -5.31 -4.11 19.89
C PHE A 233 -6.38 -3.94 20.96
N ARG A 234 -7.50 -4.69 20.88
CA ARG A 234 -8.63 -4.55 21.81
C ARG A 234 -8.67 -5.76 22.76
N ALA A 235 -8.79 -6.99 22.25
CA ALA A 235 -8.84 -8.17 23.12
C ALA A 235 -7.50 -8.42 23.86
N ALA A 236 -6.37 -8.52 23.15
CA ALA A 236 -5.10 -8.95 23.74
C ALA A 236 -4.34 -7.85 24.48
N LEU A 237 -4.34 -6.60 23.99
CA LEU A 237 -3.65 -5.47 24.64
C LEU A 237 -4.49 -4.76 25.72
N ILE A 238 -5.82 -4.83 25.69
CA ILE A 238 -6.70 -4.16 26.67
C ILE A 238 -7.48 -5.17 27.52
N GLY A 239 -8.26 -6.04 26.90
CA GLY A 239 -9.14 -7.00 27.59
C GLY A 239 -8.39 -7.94 28.53
N VAL A 240 -7.36 -8.63 28.02
CA VAL A 240 -6.63 -9.64 28.79
C VAL A 240 -5.83 -9.04 29.96
N PRO A 241 -5.04 -7.96 29.83
CA PRO A 241 -4.32 -7.39 30.97
C PRO A 241 -5.24 -6.75 32.01
N ALA A 242 -6.39 -6.21 31.60
CA ALA A 242 -7.43 -5.74 32.53
C ALA A 242 -8.07 -6.90 33.33
N ALA A 243 -8.37 -8.03 32.66
CA ALA A 243 -8.96 -9.21 33.28
C ALA A 243 -7.97 -10.03 34.14
N ALA A 244 -6.66 -9.89 33.91
CA ALA A 244 -5.61 -10.66 34.60
C ALA A 244 -5.45 -10.37 36.10
N GLY A 245 -6.15 -9.37 36.65
CA GLY A 245 -6.14 -9.05 38.08
C GLY A 245 -4.94 -8.19 38.54
N TYR A 246 -4.16 -7.65 37.61
CA TYR A 246 -2.99 -6.80 37.91
C TYR A 246 -3.33 -5.35 38.31
N GLY A 247 -4.63 -4.99 38.37
CA GLY A 247 -5.06 -3.62 38.71
C GLY A 247 -4.81 -2.58 37.60
N LEU A 248 -4.54 -3.03 36.37
CA LEU A 248 -4.31 -2.16 35.22
C LEU A 248 -5.62 -1.49 34.78
N SER A 249 -5.60 -0.16 34.61
CA SER A 249 -6.75 0.58 34.08
C SER A 249 -6.95 0.28 32.59
N PRO A 250 -8.15 -0.17 32.15
CA PRO A 250 -8.44 -0.35 30.72
C PRO A 250 -8.20 0.91 29.89
N TRP A 251 -8.44 2.08 30.47
CA TRP A 251 -8.22 3.37 29.80
C TRP A 251 -6.74 3.70 29.58
N LEU A 252 -5.85 3.28 30.48
CA LEU A 252 -4.40 3.42 30.29
C LEU A 252 -3.91 2.46 29.20
N LEU A 253 -4.45 1.24 29.17
CA LEU A 253 -4.19 0.26 28.12
C LEU A 253 -4.73 0.75 26.76
N ALA A 254 -5.88 1.42 26.73
CA ALA A 254 -6.42 2.05 25.53
C ALA A 254 -5.48 3.11 24.98
N VAL A 255 -4.93 4.02 25.80
CA VAL A 255 -3.94 5.01 25.35
C VAL A 255 -2.71 4.32 24.76
N GLY A 256 -2.12 3.35 25.46
CA GLY A 256 -0.95 2.63 24.97
C GLY A 256 -1.20 1.85 23.67
N SER A 257 -2.35 1.16 23.59
CA SER A 257 -2.78 0.41 22.40
C SER A 257 -3.05 1.35 21.21
N SER A 258 -3.64 2.52 21.45
CA SER A 258 -3.93 3.51 20.39
C SER A 258 -2.67 4.16 19.82
N ILE A 259 -1.68 4.44 20.67
CA ILE A 259 -0.35 4.89 20.23
C ILE A 259 0.31 3.80 19.37
N ALA A 260 0.27 2.54 19.80
CA ALA A 260 0.84 1.44 19.04
C ALA A 260 0.11 1.21 17.71
N PHE A 261 -1.22 1.33 17.69
CA PHE A 261 -2.04 1.25 16.49
C PHE A 261 -1.67 2.33 15.46
N ALA A 262 -1.56 3.59 15.92
CA ALA A 262 -1.14 4.72 15.12
C ALA A 262 0.27 4.55 14.52
N LEU A 263 1.24 4.08 15.31
CA LEU A 263 2.60 3.79 14.83
C LEU A 263 2.63 2.67 13.77
N GLY A 264 1.67 1.73 13.82
CA GLY A 264 1.48 0.72 12.78
C GLY A 264 1.03 1.29 11.44
N HIS A 265 0.49 2.52 11.41
CA HIS A 265 -0.13 3.18 10.26
C HIS A 265 0.71 4.35 9.70
N GLY A 266 2.05 4.31 9.90
CA GLY A 266 2.94 5.42 9.54
C GLY A 266 2.91 5.87 8.07
N MET A 267 2.44 5.03 7.14
CA MET A 267 2.24 5.38 5.72
C MET A 267 1.22 6.52 5.49
N GLN A 268 0.42 6.89 6.50
CA GLN A 268 -0.55 7.99 6.44
C GLN A 268 0.05 9.37 6.82
N GLY A 269 1.37 9.44 7.07
CA GLY A 269 2.06 10.66 7.45
C GLY A 269 1.73 11.17 8.86
N SER A 270 2.38 12.26 9.28
CA SER A 270 2.31 12.75 10.68
C SER A 270 0.89 13.10 11.15
N VAL A 271 0.03 13.62 10.26
CA VAL A 271 -1.36 13.96 10.60
C VAL A 271 -2.24 12.72 10.62
N GLY A 272 -2.08 11.81 9.64
CA GLY A 272 -2.77 10.53 9.62
C GLY A 272 -2.50 9.70 10.88
N ILE A 273 -1.24 9.62 11.34
CA ILE A 273 -0.87 8.98 12.62
C ILE A 273 -1.69 9.55 13.79
N VAL A 274 -1.87 10.87 13.87
CA VAL A 274 -2.66 11.50 14.95
C VAL A 274 -4.14 11.17 14.82
N VAL A 275 -4.72 11.28 13.62
CA VAL A 275 -6.14 10.95 13.36
C VAL A 275 -6.43 9.48 13.66
N THR A 276 -5.60 8.58 13.15
CA THR A 276 -5.70 7.12 13.37
C THR A 276 -5.46 6.73 14.83
N GLY A 277 -4.59 7.45 15.56
CA GLY A 277 -4.45 7.29 17.01
C GLY A 277 -5.69 7.73 17.80
N LEU A 278 -6.32 8.83 17.40
CA LEU A 278 -7.57 9.29 18.00
C LEU A 278 -8.72 8.32 17.70
N LEU A 279 -8.88 7.89 16.44
CA LEU A 279 -9.88 6.90 16.03
C LEU A 279 -9.66 5.56 16.76
N GLY A 280 -8.40 5.11 16.86
CA GLY A 280 -7.98 3.94 17.63
C GLY A 280 -8.41 4.02 19.10
N PHE A 281 -8.30 5.21 19.72
CA PHE A 281 -8.75 5.44 21.09
C PHE A 281 -10.27 5.43 21.23
N VAL A 282 -11.02 5.99 20.28
CA VAL A 282 -12.50 5.92 20.31
C VAL A 282 -12.97 4.47 20.12
N LEU A 283 -12.36 3.71 19.21
CA LEU A 283 -12.63 2.26 19.07
C LEU A 283 -12.31 1.51 20.37
N ALA A 284 -11.15 1.76 20.99
CA ALA A 284 -10.79 1.19 22.29
C ALA A 284 -11.80 1.57 23.41
N ALA A 285 -12.34 2.79 23.40
CA ALA A 285 -13.38 3.22 24.33
C ALA A 285 -14.69 2.43 24.13
N VAL A 286 -15.11 2.20 22.87
CA VAL A 286 -16.30 1.38 22.59
C VAL A 286 -16.06 -0.08 23.00
N PHE A 287 -14.86 -0.64 22.79
CA PHE A 287 -14.51 -1.97 23.33
C PHE A 287 -14.62 -2.03 24.86
N ILE A 288 -14.08 -1.04 25.58
CA ILE A 288 -14.15 -0.97 27.06
C ILE A 288 -15.59 -0.89 27.56
N VAL A 289 -16.45 -0.12 26.89
CA VAL A 289 -17.86 0.06 27.27
C VAL A 289 -18.72 -1.16 26.92
N THR A 290 -18.47 -1.82 25.79
CA THR A 290 -19.27 -2.96 25.33
C THR A 290 -18.78 -4.31 25.82
N GLY A 291 -17.49 -4.43 26.16
CA GLY A 291 -16.84 -5.70 26.50
C GLY A 291 -16.87 -6.74 25.38
N SER A 292 -17.12 -6.34 24.13
CA SER A 292 -17.39 -7.26 23.02
C SER A 292 -16.40 -7.10 21.88
N LEU A 293 -15.64 -8.16 21.62
CA LEU A 293 -14.78 -8.24 20.44
C LEU A 293 -15.60 -8.23 19.14
N LEU A 294 -16.77 -8.90 19.13
CA LEU A 294 -17.60 -8.98 17.92
C LEU A 294 -18.13 -7.60 17.48
N VAL A 295 -18.49 -6.71 18.41
CA VAL A 295 -18.88 -5.33 18.07
C VAL A 295 -17.73 -4.64 17.31
N MET A 296 -16.48 -4.79 17.79
CA MET A 296 -15.32 -4.18 17.17
C MET A 296 -15.00 -4.80 15.81
N VAL A 297 -14.97 -6.13 15.70
CA VAL A 297 -14.65 -6.82 14.44
C VAL A 297 -15.67 -6.46 13.36
N VAL A 298 -16.97 -6.39 13.69
CA VAL A 298 -18.02 -5.98 12.74
C VAL A 298 -17.91 -4.49 12.40
N ALA A 299 -17.62 -3.63 13.38
CA ALA A 299 -17.46 -2.20 13.13
C ALA A 299 -16.26 -1.90 12.21
N HIS A 300 -15.09 -2.45 12.52
CA HIS A 300 -13.87 -2.31 11.71
C HIS A 300 -14.08 -2.88 10.31
N TYR A 301 -14.57 -4.13 10.21
CA TYR A 301 -14.90 -4.73 8.91
C TYR A 301 -15.79 -3.81 8.06
N LEU A 302 -16.82 -3.21 8.67
CA LEU A 302 -17.76 -2.35 7.96
C LEU A 302 -17.16 -1.00 7.56
N ILE A 303 -16.26 -0.41 8.35
CA ILE A 303 -15.52 0.81 7.96
C ILE A 303 -14.76 0.51 6.66
N ASN A 304 -13.88 -0.49 6.67
CA ASN A 304 -13.04 -0.81 5.52
C ASN A 304 -13.89 -1.23 4.32
N ALA A 305 -14.94 -2.04 4.53
CA ALA A 305 -15.81 -2.48 3.45
C ALA A 305 -16.60 -1.33 2.82
N LEU A 306 -17.05 -0.34 3.61
CA LEU A 306 -17.70 0.86 3.07
C LEU A 306 -16.72 1.76 2.33
N GLU A 307 -15.52 1.98 2.89
CA GLU A 307 -14.47 2.78 2.25
C GLU A 307 -14.09 2.23 0.86
N PHE A 308 -13.78 0.93 0.77
CA PHE A 308 -13.56 0.27 -0.52
C PHE A 308 -14.79 0.34 -1.43
N VAL A 309 -15.97 -0.07 -0.98
CA VAL A 309 -17.14 -0.15 -1.88
C VAL A 309 -17.61 1.23 -2.39
N VAL A 310 -17.49 2.29 -1.58
CA VAL A 310 -17.95 3.63 -1.94
C VAL A 310 -16.96 4.33 -2.87
N HIS A 311 -15.67 4.35 -2.53
CA HIS A 311 -14.65 5.02 -3.35
C HIS A 311 -14.29 4.18 -4.58
N GLU A 312 -13.84 2.94 -4.38
CA GLU A 312 -13.35 2.07 -5.46
C GLU A 312 -14.48 1.38 -6.24
N GLY A 313 -15.51 0.90 -5.54
CA GLY A 313 -16.59 0.11 -6.15
C GLY A 313 -17.63 0.95 -6.89
N ILE A 314 -17.82 2.21 -6.49
CA ILE A 314 -18.87 3.11 -7.01
C ILE A 314 -18.28 4.41 -7.57
N GLY A 315 -17.10 4.87 -7.13
CA GLY A 315 -16.54 6.17 -7.54
C GLY A 315 -17.26 7.36 -6.89
N LEU A 316 -17.67 7.25 -5.61
CA LEU A 316 -18.49 8.24 -4.92
C LEU A 316 -17.74 8.96 -3.79
N GLU A 317 -17.07 10.05 -4.15
CA GLU A 317 -16.48 11.01 -3.21
C GLU A 317 -17.55 11.94 -2.61
N TRP A 318 -18.47 11.40 -1.80
CA TRP A 318 -19.59 12.19 -1.26
C TRP A 318 -19.16 13.30 -0.28
N ALA A 319 -17.95 13.19 0.29
CA ALA A 319 -17.38 14.16 1.20
C ALA A 319 -16.63 15.31 0.50
N ALA A 320 -16.21 15.14 -0.77
CA ALA A 320 -15.43 16.14 -1.53
C ALA A 320 -16.02 17.57 -1.54
N PRO A 321 -17.36 17.78 -1.59
CA PRO A 321 -17.94 19.13 -1.48
C PRO A 321 -17.69 19.87 -0.15
N LEU A 322 -17.10 19.20 0.85
CA LEU A 322 -16.72 19.77 2.14
C LEU A 322 -15.26 20.24 2.20
N GLU A 323 -14.45 19.88 1.20
CA GLU A 323 -12.99 20.06 1.22
C GLU A 323 -12.57 21.50 0.93
N GLY A 324 -13.08 22.14 -0.13
CA GLY A 324 -12.78 23.55 -0.41
C GLY A 324 -13.30 24.10 -1.73
#